data_AF-A0A2I2MBE1-F1
#
_entry.id   AF-A0A2I2MBE1-F1
#
_cell.length_a   1.000
_cell.length_b   1.000
_cell.length_c   1.000
_cell.angle_alpha   90.00
_cell.angle_beta   90.00
_cell.angle_gamma   90.00
#
_symmetry.space_group_name_H-M   'P 1'
#
loop_
_entity.id
_entity.type
_entity.pdbx_description
1 polymer ?
#
loop_
_entity_poly.entity_id
_entity_poly.type
_entity_poly.pdbx_seq_one_letter_code
_entity_poly.pdbx_strand_id
1 'polypeptide(L)' 'MDKPTKKRNILNRDVVDKLIEDYGVSRRFITMSIRGDRTSTTSDKIVKDYKRLENQVKEAVKAAVNQ' A
#
# COMPACT_ATOMS: atom_id res chain seq x y z
N MET A 1 -30.94 -1.43 -5.67
CA MET A 1 -29.73 -1.73 -4.89
C MET A 1 -28.70 -0.64 -5.21
N ASP A 2 -28.85 0.54 -4.62
CA ASP A 2 -27.85 1.62 -4.71
C ASP A 2 -26.91 1.53 -3.52
N LYS A 3 -25.93 0.61 -3.60
CA LYS A 3 -24.82 0.60 -2.65
C LYS A 3 -23.65 1.35 -3.31
N PRO A 4 -23.12 2.41 -2.70
CA PRO A 4 -21.95 3.10 -3.25
C PRO A 4 -20.76 2.12 -3.28
N THR A 5 -20.28 1.83 -4.48
CA THR A 5 -19.09 1.00 -4.69
C THR A 5 -17.86 1.75 -4.20
N LYS A 6 -17.09 1.15 -3.27
CA LYS A 6 -15.82 1.73 -2.81
C LYS A 6 -14.90 1.94 -4.02
N LYS A 7 -14.35 3.15 -4.17
CA LYS A 7 -13.39 3.48 -5.22
C LYS A 7 -12.17 2.54 -5.13
N ARG A 8 -11.74 2.00 -6.27
CA ARG A 8 -10.58 1.09 -6.33
C ARG A 8 -9.30 1.89 -6.12
N ASN A 9 -8.60 1.65 -5.01
CA ASN A 9 -7.26 2.20 -4.81
C ASN A 9 -6.28 1.49 -5.77
N ILE A 10 -5.62 2.28 -6.62
CA ILE A 10 -4.48 1.82 -7.41
C ILE A 10 -3.28 1.86 -6.48
N LEU A 11 -2.79 0.68 -6.10
CA LEU A 11 -1.62 0.54 -5.24
C LEU A 11 -0.39 0.29 -6.11
N ASN A 12 0.76 0.78 -5.66
CA ASN A 12 2.03 0.48 -6.31
C ASN A 12 2.35 -1.02 -6.10
N ARG A 13 2.44 -1.77 -7.20
CA ARG A 13 2.65 -3.22 -7.18
C ARG A 13 3.99 -3.58 -6.55
N ASP A 14 5.04 -2.85 -6.88
CA ASP A 14 6.41 -3.13 -6.41
C ASP A 14 6.51 -2.94 -4.89
N VAL A 15 5.85 -1.90 -4.37
CA VAL A 15 5.79 -1.65 -2.92
C VAL A 15 4.98 -2.76 -2.22
N VAL A 16 3.88 -3.20 -2.81
CA VAL A 16 3.08 -4.29 -2.25
C VAL A 16 3.86 -5.60 -2.24
N ASP A 17 4.60 -5.90 -3.31
CA ASP A 17 5.37 -7.14 -3.41
C ASP A 17 6.53 -7.16 -2.41
N LYS A 18 7.21 -6.03 -2.23
CA LYS A 18 8.20 -5.88 -1.15
C LYS A 18 7.59 -6.11 0.25
N LEU A 19 6.40 -5.57 0.51
CA LEU A 19 5.70 -5.79 1.79
C LEU A 19 5.26 -7.25 1.98
N ILE A 20 5.01 -8.00 0.90
CA ILE A 20 4.74 -9.45 0.99
C ILE A 20 5.99 -10.19 1.47
N GLU A 21 7.15 -9.85 0.91
CA GLU A 21 8.44 -10.42 1.30
C GLU A 21 8.80 -10.07 2.75
N ASP A 22 8.66 -8.81 3.15
CA ASP A 22 9.03 -8.33 4.48
C ASP A 22 8.16 -8.94 5.60
N TYR A 23 6.85 -9.05 5.36
CA TYR A 23 5.89 -9.49 6.38
C TYR A 23 5.46 -10.95 6.24
N GLY A 24 5.78 -11.63 5.14
CA GLY A 24 5.37 -13.01 4.87
C GLY A 24 3.86 -13.20 4.75
N VAL A 25 3.10 -12.14 4.47
CA VAL A 25 1.62 -12.16 4.44
C VAL A 25 1.08 -12.11 3.02
N SER A 26 -0.14 -12.61 2.83
CA SER A 26 -0.79 -12.56 1.52
C SER A 26 -1.01 -11.13 1.01
N ARG A 27 -0.96 -10.95 -0.31
CA ARG A 27 -1.33 -9.69 -0.99
C ARG A 27 -2.72 -9.21 -0.56
N ARG A 28 -3.67 -10.13 -0.35
CA ARG A 28 -5.02 -9.81 0.13
C ARG A 28 -5.01 -9.18 1.52
N PHE A 29 -4.17 -9.68 2.43
CA PHE A 29 -4.03 -9.11 3.77
C PHE A 29 -3.49 -7.67 3.71
N ILE A 30 -2.47 -7.42 2.90
CA ILE A 30 -1.87 -6.08 2.71
C ILE A 30 -2.90 -5.11 2.15
N THR A 31 -3.57 -5.50 1.07
CA THR A 31 -4.60 -4.64 0.44
C THR A 31 -5.77 -4.34 1.37
N MET A 32 -6.22 -5.31 2.17
CA MET A 32 -7.24 -5.09 3.21
C MET A 32 -6.75 -4.17 4.32
N SER A 33 -5.48 -4.30 4.72
CA SER A 33 -4.85 -3.42 5.72
C SER A 33 -4.78 -1.97 5.20
N ILE A 34 -4.35 -1.77 3.96
CA ILE A 34 -4.28 -0.44 3.32
C ILE A 34 -5.67 0.18 3.14
N ARG A 35 -6.69 -0.64 2.87
CA ARG A 35 -8.09 -0.18 2.73
C ARG A 35 -8.76 0.13 4.07
N GLY A 36 -8.15 -0.25 5.20
CA GLY A 36 -8.77 -0.13 6.52
C GLY A 36 -9.85 -1.18 6.79
N ASP A 37 -9.96 -2.23 5.97
CA ASP A 37 -10.87 -3.35 6.23
C ASP A 37 -10.32 -4.26 7.36
N ARG A 38 -9.03 -4.13 7.73
CA ARG A 38 -8.41 -4.82 8.87
C ARG A 38 -7.65 -3.83 9.76
N THR A 39 -7.93 -3.89 11.05
CA THR A 39 -7.31 -3.06 12.10
C THR A 39 -6.57 -3.94 13.10
N SER A 40 -5.43 -4.49 12.66
CA SER A 40 -4.50 -5.23 13.52
C SER A 40 -3.23 -4.41 13.72
N THR A 41 -2.48 -4.68 14.79
CA THR A 41 -1.17 -4.05 15.01
C THR A 41 -0.21 -4.26 13.84
N THR A 42 -0.26 -5.42 13.19
CA THR A 42 0.46 -5.70 11.94
C THR A 42 -0.07 -4.89 10.75
N SER A 43 -1.39 -4.74 10.62
CA SER A 43 -2.00 -3.92 9.57
C SER A 43 -1.58 -2.45 9.69
N ASP A 44 -1.54 -1.90 10.90
CA ASP A 44 -1.14 -0.51 11.13
C ASP A 44 0.33 -0.26 10.74
N LYS A 45 1.21 -1.24 11.01
CA LYS A 45 2.61 -1.20 10.56
C LYS A 45 2.71 -1.23 9.04
N ILE A 46 2.00 -2.16 8.38
CA ILE A 46 1.95 -2.26 6.92
C ILE A 46 1.47 -0.95 6.28
N VAL A 47 0.45 -0.30 6.86
CA VAL A 47 -0.05 0.99 6.35
C VAL A 47 1.00 2.09 6.46
N LYS A 48 1.73 2.16 7.58
CA LYS A 48 2.80 3.14 7.79
C LYS A 48 3.96 2.91 6.81
N ASP A 49 4.40 1.67 6.66
CA ASP A 49 5.51 1.32 5.78
C ASP A 49 5.15 1.51 4.31
N TYR A 50 3.94 1.12 3.91
CA TYR A 50 3.44 1.38 2.56
C TYR A 50 3.50 2.87 2.21
N LYS A 51 2.98 3.75 3.10
CA LYS A 51 3.02 5.21 2.88
C LYS A 51 4.45 5.75 2.80
N ARG A 52 5.35 5.24 3.65
CA ARG A 52 6.76 5.63 3.64
C ARG A 52 7.43 5.28 2.33
N LEU A 53 7.29 4.02 1.89
CA LEU A 53 7.86 3.54 0.63
C LEU A 53 7.25 4.24 -0.59
N GLU A 54 5.93 4.46 -0.58
CA GLU A 54 5.26 5.17 -1.65
C GLU A 54 5.77 6.61 -1.79
N ASN A 55 6.01 7.31 -0.68
CA ASN A 55 6.59 8.64 -0.69
C ASN A 55 8.02 8.64 -1.23
N GLN A 56 8.86 7.69 -0.79
CA GLN A 56 10.23 7.55 -1.30
C GLN A 56 10.26 7.29 -2.81
N VAL A 57 9.36 6.43 -3.31
CA VAL A 57 9.23 6.19 -4.75
C VAL A 57 8.79 7.46 -5.48
N LYS A 58 7.80 8.19 -4.95
CA LYS A 58 7.35 9.46 -5.55
C LYS A 58 8.46 10.50 -5.59
N GLU A 59 9.27 10.60 -4.54
CA GLU A 59 10.42 11.52 -4.48
C GLU A 59 11.50 11.13 -5.49
N ALA A 60 11.86 9.84 -5.56
CA ALA A 60 12.83 9.33 -6.51
C ALA A 60 12.39 9.57 -7.97
N VAL A 61 11.12 9.31 -8.28
CA VAL A 61 10.57 9.56 -9.62
C VAL A 61 10.58 11.05 -9.96
N LYS A 62 10.22 11.93 -9.02
CA LYS A 62 10.30 13.38 -9.25
C LYS A 62 11.73 13.85 -9.50
N ALA A 63 12.69 13.33 -8.75
CA ALA A 63 14.11 13.65 -8.93
C ALA A 63 14.61 13.21 -10.32
N ALA A 64 14.22 12.01 -10.78
CA ALA A 64 14.62 11.48 -12.08
C ALA A 64 13.98 12.21 -13.28
N VAL A 65 12.75 12.72 -13.13
CA VAL A 65 12.02 13.42 -14.22
C VAL A 65 12.50 14.87 -14.40
N ASN A 66 13.06 15.49 -13.35
CA ASN A 66 13.56 16.86 -13.38
C ASN A 66 15.06 16.97 -13.76
N GLN A 67 15.68 15.89 -14.24
CA GLN A 67 17.06 15.85 -14.75
C GLN A 67 17.12 16.03 -16.26
#